data_AF-A0A4V6RGX5-F1
#
_entry.id   AF-A0A4V6RGX5-F1
#
_cell.length_a   1.000
_cell.length_b   1.000
_cell.length_c   1.000
_cell.angle_alpha   90.00
_cell.angle_beta   90.00
_cell.angle_gamma   90.00
#
_symmetry.space_group_name_H-M   'P 1'
#
loop_
_entity.id
_entity.type
_entity.pdbx_description
1 polymer ?
#
loop_
_entity_poly.entity_id
_entity_poly.type
_entity_poly.pdbx_seq_one_letter_code
_entity_poly.pdbx_strand_id
1 'polypeptide(L)'
;MTTNGGPTRTVTRWLNSLELSYLNREIERKTSNGILVAVILHTYYPRSVNLGYLVDGSSTSIKASNWRILEKVFKSLEFPIEQSIIDGTIHGKYGAAFELITKIYEFVTGKEAPRICWDYSACGSYHRQRRWYARDTAITLINRNIRTSEMILQPDIIVRRKWMQNILDQYRGHRENERMVYPRRCMLKRPLFAICERK
;
A
#
# COMPACT_ATOMS: atom_id res chain seq x y z
N MET A 1 11.03 -0.84 -19.03
CA MET A 1 9.69 -0.90 -18.43
C MET A 1 9.85 -0.82 -16.92
N THR A 2 9.81 0.39 -16.37
CA THR A 2 10.23 0.69 -15.00
C THR A 2 9.14 0.33 -14.00
N THR A 3 9.32 -0.79 -13.30
CA THR A 3 8.55 -1.13 -12.09
C THR A 3 9.11 -0.35 -10.90
N ASN A 4 8.92 0.97 -10.89
CA ASN A 4 8.99 1.76 -9.67
C ASN A 4 7.52 1.99 -9.28
N GLY A 5 7.09 1.44 -8.14
CA GLY A 5 5.67 1.31 -7.82
C GLY A 5 4.95 2.65 -7.69
N GLY A 6 4.35 3.06 -8.80
CA GLY A 6 3.41 4.15 -8.92
C GLY A 6 2.14 3.66 -9.62
N PRO A 7 1.09 4.49 -9.68
CA PRO A 7 -0.23 4.07 -10.17
C PRO A 7 -0.16 3.55 -11.61
N THR A 8 -1.17 2.77 -12.03
CA THR A 8 -1.25 2.29 -13.41
C THR A 8 -1.15 3.46 -14.38
N ARG A 9 -0.56 3.24 -15.56
CA ARG A 9 -0.43 4.31 -16.58
C ARG A 9 -1.78 4.95 -16.92
N THR A 10 -2.86 4.18 -16.88
CA THR A 10 -4.23 4.66 -17.09
C THR A 10 -4.63 5.67 -16.01
N VAL A 11 -4.44 5.30 -14.73
CA VAL A 11 -4.73 6.18 -13.59
C VAL A 11 -3.81 7.41 -13.59
N THR A 12 -2.53 7.28 -13.94
CA THR A 12 -1.61 8.43 -14.04
C THR A 12 -2.06 9.42 -15.11
N ARG A 13 -2.49 8.94 -16.29
CA ARG A 13 -3.01 9.83 -17.34
C ARG A 13 -4.28 10.53 -16.90
N TRP A 14 -5.17 9.80 -16.22
CA TRP A 14 -6.38 10.39 -15.68
C TRP A 14 -6.06 11.48 -14.65
N LEU A 15 -5.17 11.22 -13.69
CA LEU A 15 -4.72 12.24 -12.74
C LEU A 15 -4.11 13.47 -13.42
N ASN A 16 -3.31 13.27 -14.47
CA ASN A 16 -2.76 14.37 -15.27
C ASN A 16 -3.85 15.16 -16.02
N SER A 17 -4.93 14.50 -16.47
CA SER A 17 -6.04 15.17 -17.16
C SER A 17 -6.88 16.07 -16.26
N LEU A 18 -6.79 15.89 -14.94
CA LEU A 18 -7.47 16.75 -13.95
C LEU A 18 -6.70 18.07 -13.69
N GLU A 19 -5.63 18.34 -14.44
CA GLU A 19 -4.73 19.49 -14.25
C GLU A 19 -4.06 19.57 -12.86
N LEU A 20 -4.04 18.46 -12.12
CA LEU A 20 -3.47 18.34 -10.77
C LEU A 20 -1.94 18.20 -10.77
N SER A 21 -1.27 18.78 -11.77
CA SER A 21 0.17 18.64 -12.04
C SER A 21 1.06 18.90 -10.81
N TYR A 22 0.64 19.85 -9.96
CA TYR A 22 1.33 20.23 -8.73
C TYR A 22 1.20 19.18 -7.60
N LEU A 23 0.17 18.33 -7.64
CA LEU A 23 -0.06 17.27 -6.67
C LEU A 23 0.65 15.96 -7.06
N ASN A 24 1.08 15.83 -8.32
CA ASN A 24 1.61 14.58 -8.86
C ASN A 24 3.04 14.23 -8.39
N ARG A 25 3.83 15.20 -7.90
CA ARG A 25 5.17 14.93 -7.35
C ARG A 25 5.16 14.16 -6.03
N GLU A 26 4.06 14.20 -5.28
CA GLU A 26 3.97 13.61 -3.94
C GLU A 26 2.60 12.95 -3.70
N ILE A 27 2.17 12.12 -4.65
CA ILE A 27 0.85 11.47 -4.62
C ILE A 27 0.60 10.77 -3.29
N GLU A 28 1.50 9.91 -2.82
CA GLU A 28 1.32 9.17 -1.57
C GLU A 28 1.16 10.11 -0.35
N ARG A 29 1.98 11.16 -0.25
CA ARG A 29 1.94 12.11 0.87
C ARG A 29 0.63 12.89 0.89
N LYS A 30 0.22 13.40 -0.27
CA LYS A 30 -0.99 14.23 -0.42
C LYS A 30 -2.27 13.40 -0.35
N THR A 31 -2.21 12.13 -0.75
CA THR A 31 -3.29 11.16 -0.53
C THR A 31 -3.37 10.79 0.94
N SER A 32 -2.25 10.51 1.62
CA SER A 32 -2.21 10.26 3.07
C SER A 32 -2.77 11.42 3.89
N ASN A 33 -2.61 12.66 3.43
CA ASN A 33 -3.24 13.83 4.05
C ASN A 33 -4.75 13.97 3.74
N GLY A 34 -5.25 13.29 2.71
CA GLY A 34 -6.64 13.38 2.25
C GLY A 34 -6.91 14.53 1.29
N ILE A 35 -5.99 15.49 1.13
CA ILE A 35 -6.18 16.66 0.25
C ILE A 35 -6.34 16.25 -1.20
N LEU A 36 -5.48 15.36 -1.71
CA LEU A 36 -5.58 14.93 -3.11
C LEU A 36 -6.94 14.27 -3.38
N VAL A 37 -7.40 13.43 -2.45
CA VAL A 37 -8.69 12.76 -2.52
C VAL A 37 -9.84 13.77 -2.51
N ALA A 38 -9.79 14.75 -1.60
CA ALA A 38 -10.79 15.80 -1.51
C ALA A 38 -10.86 16.63 -2.79
N VAL A 39 -9.72 17.01 -3.36
CA VAL A 39 -9.66 17.77 -4.61
C VAL A 39 -10.26 16.97 -5.76
N ILE A 40 -9.89 15.69 -5.91
CA ILE A 40 -10.48 14.82 -6.94
C ILE A 40 -12.00 14.75 -6.77
N LEU A 41 -12.49 14.46 -5.56
CA LEU A 41 -13.93 14.37 -5.32
C LEU A 41 -14.64 15.71 -5.53
N HIS A 42 -14.02 16.84 -5.21
CA HIS A 42 -14.58 18.17 -5.46
C HIS A 42 -14.71 18.47 -6.96
N THR A 43 -13.77 18.01 -7.79
CA THR A 43 -13.85 18.16 -9.25
C THR A 43 -15.09 17.47 -9.84
N TYR A 44 -15.48 16.31 -9.31
CA TYR A 44 -16.63 15.55 -9.79
C TYR A 44 -17.94 15.84 -9.05
N TYR A 45 -17.85 16.12 -7.76
CA TYR A 45 -18.97 16.31 -6.83
C TYR A 45 -18.77 17.58 -5.98
N PRO A 46 -18.77 18.78 -6.59
CA PRO A 46 -18.42 20.03 -5.91
C PRO A 46 -19.37 20.38 -4.75
N ARG A 47 -20.62 19.90 -4.80
CA ARG A 47 -21.62 20.11 -3.73
C ARG A 47 -21.40 19.22 -2.51
N SER A 48 -20.72 18.09 -2.68
CA SER A 48 -20.55 17.09 -1.62
C SER A 48 -19.28 17.34 -0.81
N VAL A 49 -18.28 18.01 -1.39
CA VAL A 49 -16.97 18.25 -0.76
C VAL A 49 -16.66 19.73 -0.68
N ASN A 50 -16.51 20.24 0.54
CA ASN A 50 -16.02 21.59 0.77
C ASN A 50 -14.55 21.55 1.21
N LEU A 51 -13.67 22.04 0.32
CA LEU A 51 -12.22 22.03 0.52
C LEU A 51 -11.77 22.91 1.69
N GLY A 52 -12.55 23.91 2.09
CA GLY A 52 -12.22 24.82 3.19
C GLY A 52 -12.21 24.15 4.57
N TYR A 53 -12.84 22.98 4.72
CA TYR A 53 -12.80 22.22 5.98
C TYR A 53 -11.55 21.34 6.13
N LEU A 54 -10.77 21.15 5.06
CA LEU A 54 -9.54 20.38 5.10
C LEU A 54 -8.34 21.27 5.40
N VAL A 55 -7.44 20.78 6.24
CA VAL A 55 -6.22 21.50 6.64
C VAL A 55 -4.99 20.81 6.07
N ASP A 56 -4.10 21.56 5.42
CA ASP A 56 -2.81 21.03 4.98
C ASP A 56 -1.83 20.94 6.15
N GLY A 57 -1.59 19.73 6.63
CA GLY A 57 -0.63 19.45 7.68
C GLY A 57 -0.07 18.03 7.59
N SER A 58 1.11 17.83 8.15
CA SER A 58 1.79 16.53 8.13
C SER A 58 1.52 15.67 9.36
N SER A 59 0.92 16.23 10.42
CA SER A 59 0.70 15.53 11.68
C SER A 59 -0.40 14.47 11.57
N THR A 60 -0.24 13.35 12.28
CA THR A 60 -1.21 12.25 12.28
C THR A 60 -2.60 12.69 12.73
N SER A 61 -2.69 13.66 13.66
CA SER A 61 -3.96 14.21 14.14
C SER A 61 -4.70 15.03 13.09
N ILE A 62 -3.97 15.82 12.27
CA ILE A 62 -4.56 16.57 11.15
C ILE A 62 -5.05 15.59 10.09
N LYS A 63 -4.21 14.61 9.71
CA LYS A 63 -4.61 13.57 8.76
C LYS A 63 -5.87 12.85 9.23
N ALA A 64 -5.92 12.37 10.47
CA ALA A 64 -7.10 11.70 11.01
C ALA A 64 -8.36 12.58 10.97
N SER A 65 -8.23 13.88 11.26
CA SER A 65 -9.35 14.83 11.17
C SER A 65 -9.84 15.02 9.73
N ASN A 66 -8.94 15.21 8.78
CA ASN A 66 -9.26 15.32 7.35
C ASN A 66 -9.96 14.06 6.85
N TRP A 67 -9.48 12.88 7.23
CA TRP A 67 -10.05 11.60 6.85
C TRP A 67 -11.43 11.34 7.43
N ARG A 68 -11.72 11.79 8.66
CA ARG A 68 -13.09 11.75 9.22
C ARG A 68 -14.09 12.56 8.41
N ILE A 69 -13.66 13.66 7.80
CA ILE A 69 -14.52 14.46 6.90
C ILE A 69 -14.76 13.66 5.61
N LEU A 70 -13.70 13.10 5.03
CA LEU A 70 -13.78 12.28 3.81
C LEU A 70 -14.65 11.03 3.99
N GLU A 71 -14.60 10.37 5.14
CA GLU A 71 -15.47 9.22 5.43
C GLU A 71 -16.96 9.57 5.39
N LYS A 72 -17.33 10.77 5.87
CA LYS A 72 -18.71 11.25 5.77
C LYS A 72 -19.11 11.49 4.31
N VAL A 73 -18.20 12.03 3.51
CA VAL A 73 -18.38 12.22 2.07
C VAL A 73 -18.51 10.89 1.35
N PHE A 74 -17.68 9.89 1.67
CA PHE A 74 -17.78 8.56 1.05
C PHE A 74 -19.11 7.90 1.36
N LYS A 75 -19.59 8.04 2.60
CA LYS A 75 -20.92 7.54 2.99
C LYS A 75 -22.04 8.26 2.25
N SER A 76 -21.96 9.58 2.07
CA SER A 76 -23.00 10.32 1.34
C SER A 76 -22.99 10.04 -0.17
N LEU A 77 -21.84 9.67 -0.73
CA LEU A 77 -21.70 9.25 -2.13
C LEU A 77 -21.95 7.74 -2.33
N GLU A 78 -22.27 6.99 -1.28
CA GLU A 78 -22.42 5.53 -1.30
C GLU A 78 -21.20 4.81 -1.91
N PHE A 79 -19.99 5.36 -1.71
CA PHE A 79 -18.76 4.83 -2.29
C PHE A 79 -18.34 3.53 -1.55
N PRO A 80 -18.28 2.38 -2.24
CA PRO A 80 -17.92 1.11 -1.61
C PRO A 80 -16.41 1.04 -1.40
N ILE A 81 -15.96 1.25 -0.17
CA ILE A 81 -14.55 1.15 0.21
C ILE A 81 -14.35 0.41 1.53
N GLU A 82 -13.31 -0.42 1.57
CA GLU A 82 -12.89 -1.11 2.78
C GLU A 82 -12.08 -0.18 3.70
N GLN A 83 -12.39 -0.23 4.99
CA GLN A 83 -11.72 0.59 6.01
C GLN A 83 -10.20 0.33 6.07
N SER A 84 -9.76 -0.89 5.77
CA SER A 84 -8.34 -1.27 5.76
C SER A 84 -7.52 -0.46 4.75
N ILE A 85 -8.11 -0.10 3.60
CA ILE A 85 -7.46 0.72 2.56
C ILE A 85 -7.35 2.17 3.02
N ILE A 86 -8.39 2.69 3.70
CA ILE A 86 -8.39 4.03 4.28
C ILE A 86 -7.29 4.12 5.35
N ASP A 87 -7.30 3.18 6.30
CA ASP A 87 -6.31 3.13 7.37
C ASP A 87 -4.90 2.97 6.81
N GLY A 88 -4.70 2.08 5.82
CA GLY A 88 -3.42 1.94 5.13
C GLY A 88 -2.96 3.23 4.47
N THR A 89 -3.88 4.01 3.89
CA THR A 89 -3.58 5.29 3.25
C THR A 89 -3.22 6.38 4.27
N ILE A 90 -3.97 6.48 5.38
CA ILE A 90 -3.68 7.43 6.47
C ILE A 90 -2.26 7.24 6.98
N HIS A 91 -1.88 5.99 7.24
CA HIS A 91 -0.56 5.63 7.76
C HIS A 91 0.55 5.65 6.69
N GLY A 92 0.19 5.82 5.41
CA GLY A 92 1.15 5.83 4.31
C GLY A 92 1.78 4.46 4.07
N LYS A 93 1.01 3.38 4.23
CA LYS A 93 1.43 2.05 3.79
C LYS A 93 1.68 2.06 2.29
N TYR A 94 2.71 1.33 1.90
CA TYR A 94 3.10 1.24 0.49
C TYR A 94 1.96 0.66 -0.34
N GLY A 95 1.60 1.30 -1.45
CA GLY A 95 0.55 0.81 -2.35
C GLY A 95 -0.89 1.18 -1.96
N ALA A 96 -1.20 1.38 -0.68
CA ALA A 96 -2.56 1.67 -0.22
C ALA A 96 -3.15 2.94 -0.86
N ALA A 97 -2.34 4.01 -0.97
CA ALA A 97 -2.74 5.24 -1.64
C ALA A 97 -3.08 5.01 -3.12
N PHE A 98 -2.32 4.16 -3.82
CA PHE A 98 -2.56 3.88 -5.24
C PHE A 98 -3.79 3.01 -5.45
N GLU A 99 -4.01 2.04 -4.57
CA GLU A 99 -5.22 1.22 -4.58
C GLU A 99 -6.48 2.07 -4.37
N LEU A 100 -6.45 2.95 -3.37
CA LEU A 100 -7.52 3.90 -3.12
C LEU A 100 -7.82 4.76 -4.36
N ILE A 101 -6.79 5.38 -4.95
CA ILE A 101 -6.97 6.23 -6.13
C ILE A 101 -7.53 5.41 -7.29
N THR A 102 -7.11 4.16 -7.43
CA THR A 102 -7.64 3.25 -8.47
C THR A 102 -9.13 2.98 -8.23
N LYS A 103 -9.55 2.75 -6.98
CA LYS A 103 -10.97 2.58 -6.63
C LYS A 103 -11.80 3.84 -6.89
N ILE A 104 -11.26 5.01 -6.57
CA ILE A 104 -11.92 6.29 -6.85
C ILE A 104 -12.05 6.49 -8.37
N TYR A 105 -11.01 6.18 -9.14
CA TYR A 105 -11.05 6.23 -10.60
C TYR A 105 -12.17 5.33 -11.16
N GLU A 106 -12.25 4.08 -10.70
CA GLU A 106 -13.27 3.12 -11.13
C GLU A 106 -14.68 3.63 -10.82
N PHE A 107 -14.89 4.17 -9.61
CA PHE A 107 -16.17 4.70 -9.19
C PHE A 107 -16.60 5.93 -9.98
N VAL A 108 -15.68 6.87 -10.20
CA VAL A 108 -15.99 8.14 -10.85
C VAL A 108 -16.16 7.99 -12.36
N THR A 109 -15.34 7.15 -12.99
CA THR A 109 -15.34 7.01 -14.46
C THR A 109 -16.18 5.84 -14.96
N GLY A 110 -16.59 4.92 -14.07
CA GLY A 110 -17.25 3.67 -14.42
C GLY A 110 -16.38 2.72 -15.25
N LYS A 111 -15.07 2.98 -15.37
CA LYS A 111 -14.12 2.18 -16.16
C LYS A 111 -13.27 1.34 -15.23
N GLU A 112 -13.11 0.07 -15.57
CA GLU A 112 -12.20 -0.81 -14.84
C GLU A 112 -10.73 -0.46 -15.15
N ALA A 113 -9.94 -0.27 -14.10
CA ALA A 113 -8.51 -0.12 -14.26
C ALA A 113 -7.84 -1.51 -14.34
N PRO A 114 -6.65 -1.61 -14.96
CA PRO A 114 -5.86 -2.82 -14.87
C PRO A 114 -5.61 -3.15 -13.40
N ARG A 115 -6.05 -4.34 -12.95
CA ARG A 115 -5.85 -4.82 -11.58
C ARG A 115 -4.36 -5.05 -11.34
N ILE A 116 -3.67 -4.01 -10.87
CA ILE A 116 -2.36 -4.18 -10.24
C ILE A 116 -2.67 -4.48 -8.77
N CYS A 117 -2.26 -5.66 -8.31
CA CYS A 117 -2.35 -6.03 -6.92
C CYS A 117 -1.32 -5.21 -6.14
N TRP A 118 -1.75 -4.06 -5.61
CA TRP A 118 -1.00 -3.27 -4.64
C TRP A 118 -1.18 -3.92 -3.26
N ASP A 119 -0.78 -5.18 -3.13
CA ASP A 119 -0.97 -5.92 -1.88
C ASP A 119 -0.20 -5.23 -0.76
N TYR A 120 -0.94 -4.53 0.10
CA TYR A 120 -0.44 -3.87 1.30
C TYR A 120 -0.19 -4.88 2.42
N SER A 121 -0.66 -6.12 2.26
CA SER A 121 -0.39 -7.23 3.16
C SER A 121 0.99 -7.82 2.88
N ALA A 122 1.70 -8.21 3.93
CA ALA A 122 2.97 -8.94 3.84
C ALA A 122 2.85 -10.29 3.07
N CYS A 123 1.64 -10.70 2.65
CA CYS A 123 1.35 -11.94 1.94
C CYS A 123 1.59 -11.86 0.41
N GLY A 124 2.87 -11.84 0.02
CA GLY A 124 3.39 -12.77 -0.99
C GLY A 124 3.10 -12.56 -2.49
N SER A 125 2.07 -11.81 -2.91
CA SER A 125 1.74 -11.66 -4.35
C SER A 125 2.72 -10.73 -5.08
N TYR A 126 3.02 -9.55 -4.51
CA TYR A 126 4.01 -8.59 -5.03
C TYR A 126 5.45 -9.15 -5.07
N HIS A 127 5.86 -9.91 -4.05
CA HIS A 127 7.19 -10.54 -4.01
C HIS A 127 7.35 -11.64 -5.06
N ARG A 128 6.26 -12.35 -5.38
CA ARG A 128 6.25 -13.41 -6.38
C ARG A 128 6.48 -12.85 -7.78
N GLN A 129 6.00 -11.63 -8.05
CA GLN A 129 6.17 -10.94 -9.34
C GLN A 129 7.55 -10.26 -9.50
N ARG A 130 8.21 -9.91 -8.39
CA ARG A 130 9.57 -9.35 -8.43
C ARG A 130 10.63 -10.40 -8.76
N ARG A 131 11.54 -10.03 -9.66
CA ARG A 131 12.75 -10.81 -9.93
C ARG A 131 13.55 -10.98 -8.65
N TRP A 132 14.20 -12.13 -8.51
CA TRP A 132 14.82 -12.57 -7.28
C TRP A 132 15.89 -11.64 -6.69
N TYR A 133 16.59 -10.87 -7.53
CA TYR A 133 17.63 -9.92 -7.10
C TYR A 133 17.05 -8.59 -6.60
N ALA A 134 15.79 -8.31 -6.93
CA ALA A 134 15.08 -7.09 -6.55
C ALA A 134 14.05 -7.38 -5.45
N ARG A 135 14.17 -8.51 -4.74
CA ARG A 135 13.30 -8.82 -3.61
C ARG A 135 13.66 -7.96 -2.41
N ASP A 136 12.64 -7.63 -1.64
CA ASP A 136 12.79 -6.83 -0.45
C ASP A 136 13.47 -7.64 0.66
N THR A 137 14.30 -6.97 1.46
CA THR A 137 14.89 -7.52 2.67
C THR A 137 13.89 -7.48 3.83
N ALA A 138 14.14 -8.26 4.88
CA ALA A 138 13.33 -8.25 6.10
C ALA A 138 13.09 -6.82 6.65
N ILE A 139 14.14 -5.99 6.67
CA ILE A 139 14.04 -4.61 7.15
C ILE A 139 13.15 -3.74 6.26
N THR A 140 13.25 -3.89 4.93
CA THR A 140 12.37 -3.13 4.02
C THR A 140 10.92 -3.58 4.13
N LEU A 141 10.65 -4.85 4.42
CA LEU A 141 9.31 -5.36 4.68
C LEU A 141 8.71 -4.78 5.95
N ILE A 142 9.49 -4.77 7.02
CA ILE A 142 9.09 -4.16 8.29
C ILE A 142 8.75 -2.68 8.08
N ASN A 143 9.63 -1.93 7.43
CA ASN A 143 9.43 -0.48 7.23
C ASN A 143 8.24 -0.12 6.34
N ARG A 144 7.78 -1.04 5.48
CA ARG A 144 6.58 -0.84 4.64
C ARG A 144 5.28 -1.19 5.35
N ASN A 145 5.31 -2.21 6.20
CA ASN A 145 4.12 -2.71 6.90
C ASN A 145 3.89 -2.01 8.23
N ILE A 146 4.95 -1.68 8.97
CA ILE A 146 4.87 -1.07 10.30
C ILE A 146 5.20 0.41 10.18
N ARG A 147 4.22 1.27 10.45
CA ARG A 147 4.40 2.72 10.45
C ARG A 147 4.39 3.27 11.87
N THR A 148 5.21 4.29 12.12
CA THR A 148 5.34 4.94 13.43
C THR A 148 3.99 5.48 13.93
N SER A 149 3.15 5.97 13.02
CA SER A 149 1.79 6.42 13.30
C SER A 149 0.88 5.30 13.81
N GLU A 150 0.97 4.08 13.26
CA GLU A 150 0.20 2.91 13.74
C GLU A 150 0.69 2.43 15.09
N MET A 151 2.01 2.50 15.30
CA MET A 151 2.59 2.17 16.59
C MET A 151 1.98 3.08 17.67
N ILE A 152 1.95 4.40 17.47
CA ILE A 152 1.40 5.33 18.47
C ILE A 152 -0.04 4.97 18.86
N LEU A 153 -0.88 4.50 17.92
CA LEU A 153 -2.27 4.13 18.17
C LEU A 153 -2.43 2.81 18.95
N GLN A 154 -1.51 1.86 18.80
CA GLN A 154 -1.54 0.58 19.52
C GLN A 154 -0.44 0.55 20.58
N PRO A 155 -0.65 1.02 21.83
CA PRO A 155 0.40 1.15 22.84
C PRO A 155 0.96 -0.20 23.33
N ASP A 156 0.20 -1.29 23.21
CA ASP A 156 0.59 -2.60 23.75
C ASP A 156 1.83 -3.19 23.04
N ILE A 157 2.87 -3.42 23.84
CA ILE A 157 4.16 -3.98 23.42
C ILE A 157 4.00 -5.42 22.93
N ILE A 158 3.10 -6.21 23.52
CA ILE A 158 2.93 -7.62 23.21
C ILE A 158 2.35 -7.78 21.80
N VAL A 159 1.31 -7.00 21.48
CA VAL A 159 0.66 -7.00 20.16
C VAL A 159 1.66 -6.58 19.08
N ARG A 160 2.43 -5.50 19.30
CA ARG A 160 3.45 -5.05 18.34
C ARG A 160 4.54 -6.10 18.12
N ARG A 161 5.02 -6.74 19.19
CA ARG A 161 6.02 -7.81 19.10
C ARG A 161 5.48 -8.98 18.28
N LYS A 162 4.26 -9.43 18.56
CA LYS A 162 3.62 -10.52 17.81
C LYS A 162 3.48 -10.17 16.33
N TRP A 163 3.09 -8.92 16.02
CA TRP A 163 2.99 -8.46 14.64
C TRP A 163 4.34 -8.43 13.92
N MET A 164 5.39 -7.93 14.57
CA MET A 164 6.76 -7.99 14.05
C MET A 164 7.23 -9.42 13.79
N GLN A 165 6.96 -10.35 14.72
CA GLN A 165 7.33 -11.75 14.55
C GLN A 165 6.61 -12.38 13.37
N ASN A 166 5.30 -12.14 13.22
CA ASN A 166 4.56 -12.64 12.05
C ASN A 166 5.16 -12.19 10.71
N ILE A 167 5.61 -10.94 10.59
CA ILE A 167 6.25 -10.43 9.37
C ILE A 167 7.58 -11.14 9.12
N LEU A 168 8.38 -11.34 10.17
CA LEU A 168 9.66 -12.05 10.08
C LEU A 168 9.50 -13.52 9.71
N ASP A 169 8.49 -14.19 10.27
CA ASP A 169 8.18 -15.59 9.99
C ASP A 169 7.72 -15.77 8.54
N GLN A 170 6.85 -14.89 8.05
CA GLN A 170 6.45 -14.86 6.63
C GLN A 170 7.64 -14.64 5.71
N TYR A 171 8.54 -13.71 6.05
CA TYR A 171 9.77 -13.47 5.28
C TYR A 171 10.66 -14.72 5.27
N ARG A 172 10.85 -15.37 6.42
CA ARG A 172 11.64 -16.61 6.53
C ARG A 172 11.04 -17.71 5.63
N GLY A 173 9.73 -17.94 5.72
CA GLY A 173 9.04 -18.91 4.86
C GLY A 173 9.19 -18.60 3.37
N HIS A 174 9.16 -17.32 2.97
CA HIS A 174 9.40 -16.93 1.58
C HIS A 174 10.83 -17.27 1.12
N ARG A 175 11.83 -17.02 1.97
CA ARG A 175 13.24 -17.35 1.68
C ARG A 175 13.48 -18.86 1.62
N GLU A 176 12.79 -19.63 2.44
CA GLU A 176 12.84 -21.10 2.42
C GLU A 176 12.20 -21.64 1.14
N ASN A 177 11.04 -21.13 0.75
CA ASN A 177 10.42 -21.51 -0.51
C ASN A 177 11.31 -21.16 -1.72
N GLU A 178 11.95 -19.99 -1.73
CA GLU A 178 12.94 -19.63 -2.74
C GLU A 178 14.10 -20.63 -2.86
N ARG A 179 14.63 -21.05 -1.70
CA ARG A 179 15.70 -22.04 -1.60
C ARG A 179 15.26 -23.36 -2.24
N MET A 180 14.02 -23.79 -2.01
CA MET A 180 13.46 -25.01 -2.58
C MET A 180 13.24 -24.91 -4.09
N VAL A 181 12.75 -23.77 -4.60
CA VAL A 181 12.49 -23.58 -6.04
C VAL A 181 13.79 -23.44 -6.85
N TYR A 182 14.82 -22.81 -6.27
CA TYR A 182 16.09 -22.54 -6.96
C TYR A 182 17.33 -23.04 -6.18
N PRO A 183 17.48 -24.36 -5.98
CA PRO A 183 18.49 -24.92 -5.09
C PRO A 183 19.93 -24.66 -5.55
N ARG A 184 20.17 -24.70 -6.87
CA ARG A 184 21.49 -24.43 -7.48
C ARG A 184 21.98 -23.00 -7.21
N ARG A 185 21.07 -22.03 -7.16
CA ARG A 185 21.41 -20.62 -6.88
C ARG A 185 21.72 -20.38 -5.42
N CYS A 186 20.99 -21.04 -4.52
CA CYS A 186 21.17 -20.89 -3.08
C CYS A 186 22.38 -21.67 -2.53
N MET A 187 23.19 -22.29 -3.41
CA MET A 187 24.29 -23.17 -3.04
C MET A 187 23.88 -24.18 -1.96
N LEU A 188 22.63 -24.65 -2.03
CA LEU A 188 22.14 -25.64 -1.09
C LEU A 188 22.90 -26.92 -1.35
N LYS A 189 23.78 -27.27 -0.41
CA LYS A 189 24.33 -28.63 -0.35
C LYS A 189 23.14 -29.58 -0.27
N ARG A 190 23.24 -30.70 -0.97
CA ARG A 190 22.24 -31.76 -0.86
C ARG A 190 22.05 -32.07 0.63
N PRO A 191 20.81 -32.26 1.11
CA PRO A 191 20.61 -32.64 2.49
C PRO A 191 21.35 -33.95 2.76
N LEU A 192 21.87 -34.13 3.98
CA LEU A 192 22.77 -35.24 4.32
C LEU A 192 22.19 -36.62 3.94
N PHE A 193 20.86 -36.80 4.08
CA PHE A 193 20.17 -38.04 3.69
C PHE A 193 20.26 -38.35 2.18
N ALA A 194 20.39 -37.34 1.32
CA ALA A 194 20.54 -37.48 -0.14
C ALA A 194 22.01 -37.61 -0.57
N ILE A 195 22.95 -37.46 0.36
CA ILE A 195 24.39 -37.71 0.17
C ILE A 195 24.74 -39.12 0.65
N CYS A 196 24.00 -39.65 1.63
CA CYS A 196 24.08 -41.03 2.08
C CYS A 196 23.43 -42.01 1.08
N GLU A 197 23.93 -42.07 -0.17
CA GLU A 197 23.79 -43.31 -0.94
C GLU A 197 24.66 -44.35 -0.23
N ARG A 198 24.01 -45.30 0.47
CA ARG A 198 24.69 -46.48 1.00
C ARG A 198 25.27 -47.25 -0.20
N LYS A 199 26.59 -47.21 -0.35
CA LYS A 199 27.33 -48.20 -1.13
C LYS A 199 27.28 -49.55 -0.43
#